data_AF-A0A9W9VZR1-F1
#
_entry.id   AF-A0A9W9VZR1-F1
#
_cell.length_a   1.000
_cell.length_b   1.000
_cell.length_c   1.000
_cell.angle_alpha   90.00
_cell.angle_beta   90.00
_cell.angle_gamma   90.00
#
_symmetry.space_group_name_H-M   'P 1'
#
loop_
_entity.id
_entity.type
_entity.pdbx_description
1 polymer ?
#
loop_
_entity_poly.entity_id
_entity_poly.type
_entity_poly.pdbx_seq_one_letter_code
_entity_poly.pdbx_strand_id
1 'polypeptide(L)'
;MLDSLPSGLLRPVIALNGWTLAMEVWMYAVNIPIIKKLKINNTTTKSQLEAQTPPAARWKRDNYNHLMEQPTQFYAIALTLAIARGGKSDDMDGILAWAYTGTRILHSLVHATENKLILRFSLFAFSSCLLAIMTARAALLVF
;
A
#
# COMPACT_ATOMS: atom_id res chain seq x y z
N MET A 1 -6.78 20.45 -29.80
CA MET A 1 -6.72 19.13 -29.14
C MET A 1 -5.77 19.27 -27.95
N LEU A 2 -6.19 20.03 -26.94
CA LEU A 2 -5.38 20.35 -25.76
C LEU A 2 -5.82 19.44 -24.61
N ASP A 3 -4.90 18.58 -24.19
CA ASP A 3 -4.60 18.22 -22.80
C ASP A 3 -5.78 17.83 -21.89
N SER A 4 -6.46 16.72 -22.21
CA SER A 4 -7.07 15.95 -21.13
C SER A 4 -5.94 15.31 -20.33
N LEU A 5 -5.52 15.95 -19.23
CA LEU A 5 -4.66 15.33 -18.24
C LEU A 5 -5.18 13.91 -17.97
N PRO A 6 -4.30 12.88 -17.90
CA PRO A 6 -4.74 11.53 -17.53
C PRO A 6 -5.58 11.63 -16.25
N SER A 7 -6.64 10.80 -16.15
CA SER A 7 -7.58 10.87 -15.03
C SER A 7 -6.81 11.07 -13.72
N GLY A 8 -7.28 11.96 -12.85
CA GLY A 8 -6.60 12.31 -11.59
C GLY A 8 -6.30 11.11 -10.68
N LEU A 9 -6.84 9.94 -11.03
CA LEU A 9 -6.71 8.64 -10.37
C LEU A 9 -5.49 7.82 -10.84
N LEU A 10 -5.02 7.95 -12.09
CA LEU A 10 -3.89 7.14 -12.57
C LEU A 10 -2.59 7.49 -11.86
N ARG A 11 -2.37 8.78 -11.55
CA ARG A 11 -1.16 9.24 -10.85
C ARG A 11 -1.03 8.64 -9.43
N PRO A 12 -2.06 8.70 -8.56
CA PRO A 12 -2.06 7.98 -7.28
C PRO A 12 -1.80 6.48 -7.40
N VAL A 13 -2.40 5.80 -8.40
CA VAL A 13 -2.19 4.36 -8.64
C VAL A 13 -0.71 4.06 -8.90
N ILE A 14 -0.09 4.80 -9.83
CA ILE A 14 1.33 4.62 -10.15
C ILE A 14 2.21 4.98 -8.95
N ALA A 15 1.88 6.06 -8.23
CA ALA A 15 2.63 6.49 -7.06
C ALA A 15 2.64 5.42 -5.95
N LEU A 16 1.47 4.84 -5.63
CA LEU A 16 1.38 3.80 -4.61
C LEU A 16 2.07 2.51 -5.05
N ASN A 17 1.96 2.13 -6.32
CA ASN A 17 2.66 0.96 -6.84
C ASN A 17 4.18 1.15 -6.81
N GLY A 18 4.67 2.34 -7.20
CA GLY A 18 6.08 2.71 -7.07
C GLY A 18 6.56 2.66 -5.62
N TRP A 19 5.71 3.08 -4.67
CA TRP A 19 6.01 2.93 -3.24
C TRP A 19 6.09 1.47 -2.78
N THR A 20 5.20 0.60 -3.27
CA THR A 20 5.28 -0.84 -3.00
C THR A 20 6.61 -1.43 -3.46
N LEU A 21 7.08 -1.06 -4.67
CA LEU A 21 8.39 -1.49 -5.18
C LEU A 21 9.54 -0.92 -4.33
N ALA A 22 9.44 0.32 -3.87
CA ALA A 22 10.44 0.90 -2.97
C ALA A 22 10.50 0.13 -1.64
N MET A 23 9.35 -0.22 -1.07
CA MET A 23 9.26 -1.04 0.14
C MET A 23 9.80 -2.47 -0.08
N GLU A 24 9.58 -3.05 -1.24
CA GLU A 24 10.13 -4.35 -1.63
C GLU A 24 11.66 -4.34 -1.65
N VAL A 25 12.25 -3.34 -2.31
CA VAL A 25 13.69 -3.16 -2.36
C VAL A 25 14.26 -2.98 -0.96
N TRP A 26 13.62 -2.15 -0.12
CA TRP A 26 14.07 -1.95 1.26
C TRP A 26 13.99 -3.24 2.09
N MET A 27 12.88 -3.98 1.96
CA MET A 27 12.73 -5.29 2.61
C MET A 27 13.86 -6.23 2.21
N TYR A 28 14.16 -6.36 0.92
CA TYR A 28 15.22 -7.26 0.43
C TYR A 28 16.61 -6.82 0.87
N ALA A 29 16.92 -5.53 0.78
CA ALA A 29 18.21 -4.98 1.20
C ALA A 29 18.52 -5.30 2.67
N VAL A 30 17.50 -5.33 3.54
CA VAL A 30 17.66 -5.67 4.96
C VAL A 30 17.59 -7.18 5.23
N ASN A 31 16.64 -7.89 4.62
CA ASN A 31 16.37 -9.30 4.98
C ASN A 31 17.36 -10.27 4.34
N ILE A 32 17.79 -10.06 3.08
CA ILE A 32 18.68 -11.00 2.39
C ILE A 32 20.01 -11.20 3.15
N PRO A 33 20.72 -10.15 3.61
CA PRO A 33 21.96 -10.32 4.37
C PRO A 33 21.75 -11.05 5.71
N ILE A 34 20.61 -10.86 6.36
CA ILE A 34 20.28 -11.53 7.63
C ILE A 34 20.06 -13.01 7.37
N ILE A 35 19.17 -13.35 6.42
CA ILE A 35 18.81 -14.71 6.05
C ILE A 35 20.04 -15.51 5.62
N LYS A 36 20.99 -14.90 4.88
CA LYS A 36 22.25 -15.55 4.49
C LYS A 36 23.15 -15.94 5.67
N LYS A 37 23.02 -15.28 6.81
CA LYS A 37 23.78 -15.59 8.04
C LYS A 37 23.06 -16.61 8.92
N LEU A 38 21.77 -16.84 8.70
CA LEU A 38 20.99 -17.82 9.45
C LEU A 38 21.25 -19.22 8.89
N LYS A 39 21.34 -20.21 9.78
CA LYS A 39 21.44 -21.63 9.40
C LYS A 39 20.04 -22.18 9.09
N ILE A 40 19.45 -21.69 8.00
CA ILE A 40 18.16 -22.14 7.50
C ILE A 40 18.31 -23.40 6.65
N ASN A 41 17.37 -24.33 6.84
CA ASN A 41 17.21 -25.51 6.01
C ASN A 41 15.77 -25.62 5.49
N ASN A 42 15.52 -26.57 4.61
CA ASN A 42 14.21 -26.86 4.02
C ASN A 42 13.15 -27.31 5.02
N THR A 43 13.51 -27.61 6.28
CA THR A 43 12.57 -27.89 7.37
C THR A 43 12.33 -26.70 8.30
N THR A 44 13.00 -25.56 8.07
CA THR A 44 12.85 -24.39 8.94
C THR A 44 11.47 -23.77 8.74
N THR A 45 10.68 -23.74 9.81
CA THR A 45 9.34 -23.15 9.80
C THR A 45 9.41 -21.62 9.79
N LYS A 46 8.30 -20.97 9.39
CA LYS A 46 8.15 -19.51 9.46
C LYS A 46 8.40 -18.98 10.88
N SER A 47 7.87 -19.65 11.90
CA SER A 47 8.04 -19.25 13.31
C SER A 47 9.52 -19.31 13.75
N GLN A 48 10.23 -20.39 13.39
CA GLN A 48 11.66 -20.51 13.69
C GLN A 48 12.50 -19.46 12.97
N LEU A 49 12.17 -19.12 11.72
CA LEU A 49 12.82 -18.03 10.99
C LEU A 49 12.58 -16.69 11.67
N GLU A 50 11.35 -16.42 12.10
CA GLU A 50 10.99 -15.16 12.76
C GLU A 50 11.65 -14.99 14.13
N ALA A 51 11.77 -16.08 14.90
CA ALA A 51 12.48 -16.09 16.17
C ALA A 51 13.98 -15.75 16.00
N GLN A 52 14.57 -16.07 14.86
CA GLN A 52 15.96 -15.78 14.53
C GLN A 52 16.17 -14.43 13.83
N THR A 53 15.08 -13.74 13.44
CA THR A 53 15.16 -12.50 12.66
C THR A 53 14.85 -11.29 13.54
N PRO A 54 15.73 -10.27 13.58
CA PRO A 54 15.48 -9.05 14.33
C PRO A 54 14.11 -8.44 14.00
N PRO A 55 13.32 -7.99 15.00
CA PRO A 55 11.99 -7.43 14.77
C PRO A 55 11.97 -6.34 13.70
N ALA A 56 12.94 -5.43 13.75
CA ALA A 56 13.04 -4.32 12.80
C ALA A 56 13.21 -4.80 11.35
N ALA A 57 13.79 -5.96 11.07
CA ALA A 57 13.86 -6.53 9.72
C ALA A 57 12.53 -7.18 9.30
N ARG A 58 11.87 -7.87 10.24
CA ARG A 58 10.55 -8.48 10.03
C ARG A 58 9.49 -7.44 9.67
N TRP A 59 9.49 -6.28 10.32
CA TRP A 59 8.50 -5.24 10.09
C TRP A 59 8.46 -4.73 8.65
N LYS A 60 9.59 -4.71 7.92
CA LYS A 60 9.61 -4.32 6.50
C LYS A 60 8.86 -5.33 5.64
N ARG A 61 9.07 -6.62 5.91
CA ARG A 61 8.39 -7.73 5.22
C ARG A 61 6.91 -7.77 5.56
N ASP A 62 6.58 -7.60 6.83
CA ASP A 62 5.19 -7.57 7.30
C ASP A 62 4.45 -6.35 6.69
N ASN A 63 5.12 -5.20 6.55
CA ASN A 63 4.57 -4.05 5.85
C ASN A 63 4.40 -4.28 4.34
N TYR A 64 5.39 -4.85 3.65
CA TYR A 64 5.28 -5.16 2.22
C TYR A 64 4.06 -6.06 1.95
N ASN A 65 3.85 -7.11 2.76
CA ASN A 65 2.65 -7.95 2.64
C ASN A 65 1.36 -7.14 2.83
N HIS A 66 1.33 -6.22 3.81
CA HIS A 66 0.17 -5.36 4.03
C HIS A 66 -0.10 -4.38 2.87
N LEU A 67 0.92 -4.01 2.09
CA LEU A 67 0.77 -3.26 0.84
C LEU A 67 0.21 -4.11 -0.33
N MET A 68 0.26 -5.44 -0.24
CA MET A 68 -0.35 -6.34 -1.21
C MET A 68 -1.81 -6.70 -0.86
N GLU A 69 -2.23 -6.47 0.38
CA GLU A 69 -3.59 -6.80 0.83
C GLU A 69 -4.58 -5.65 0.57
N GLN A 70 -4.50 -4.55 1.33
CA GLN A 70 -5.50 -3.48 1.27
C GLN A 70 -5.39 -2.63 -0.03
N PRO A 71 -4.19 -2.24 -0.51
CA PRO A 71 -4.06 -1.47 -1.75
C PRO A 71 -4.60 -2.15 -3.01
N THR A 72 -4.70 -3.49 -3.03
CA THR A 72 -5.31 -4.23 -4.14
C THR A 72 -6.76 -3.81 -4.37
N GLN A 73 -7.50 -3.56 -3.29
CA GLN A 73 -8.86 -3.02 -3.36
C GLN A 73 -8.86 -1.58 -3.90
N PHE A 74 -7.91 -0.74 -3.46
CA PHE A 74 -7.77 0.62 -3.96
C PHE A 74 -7.51 0.66 -5.46
N TYR A 75 -6.60 -0.19 -5.98
CA TYR A 75 -6.34 -0.24 -7.42
C TYR A 75 -7.60 -0.60 -8.21
N ALA A 76 -8.36 -1.60 -7.76
CA ALA A 76 -9.62 -1.97 -8.40
C ALA A 76 -10.65 -0.81 -8.42
N ILE A 77 -10.81 -0.11 -7.30
CA ILE A 77 -11.77 0.99 -7.18
C ILE A 77 -11.33 2.24 -7.95
N ALA A 78 -10.06 2.62 -7.86
CA ALA A 78 -9.51 3.76 -8.58
C ALA A 78 -9.58 3.57 -10.10
N LEU A 79 -9.29 2.35 -10.60
CA LEU A 79 -9.42 2.04 -12.02
C LEU A 79 -10.88 1.97 -12.46
N THR A 80 -11.78 1.41 -11.64
CA THR A 80 -13.23 1.44 -11.89
C THR A 80 -13.73 2.87 -12.05
N LEU A 81 -13.39 3.77 -11.12
CA LEU A 81 -13.76 5.19 -11.20
C LEU A 81 -13.19 5.86 -12.46
N ALA A 82 -11.94 5.59 -12.81
CA ALA A 82 -11.32 6.15 -14.01
C ALA A 82 -12.03 5.71 -15.30
N ILE A 83 -12.40 4.43 -15.39
CA ILE A 83 -13.09 3.85 -16.54
C ILE A 83 -14.54 4.36 -16.61
N ALA A 84 -15.29 4.28 -15.51
CA ALA A 84 -16.69 4.68 -15.45
C ALA A 84 -16.91 6.17 -15.77
N ARG A 85 -15.92 7.03 -15.49
CA ARG A 85 -15.94 8.45 -15.88
C ARG A 85 -15.50 8.72 -17.32
N GLY A 86 -15.19 7.70 -18.11
CA GLY A 86 -14.70 7.85 -19.47
C GLY A 86 -13.38 8.62 -19.55
N GLY A 87 -12.50 8.43 -18.56
CA GLY A 87 -11.22 9.13 -18.47
C GLY A 87 -11.28 10.58 -18.00
N LYS A 88 -12.48 11.15 -17.77
CA LYS A 88 -12.63 12.50 -17.21
C LYS A 88 -12.16 12.55 -15.76
N SER A 89 -11.55 13.66 -15.37
CA SER A 89 -11.15 13.92 -13.98
C SER A 89 -12.36 14.34 -13.13
N ASP A 90 -12.38 13.86 -11.90
CA ASP A 90 -13.23 14.35 -10.82
C ASP A 90 -12.31 14.74 -9.66
N ASP A 91 -12.39 16.00 -9.22
CA ASP A 91 -11.46 16.56 -8.24
C ASP A 91 -11.54 15.84 -6.90
N MET A 92 -12.74 15.44 -6.48
CA MET A 92 -12.94 14.73 -5.22
C MET A 92 -12.33 13.33 -5.27
N ASP A 93 -12.50 12.60 -6.38
CA ASP A 93 -11.87 11.30 -6.58
C ASP A 93 -10.34 11.40 -6.56
N GLY A 94 -9.79 12.44 -7.18
CA GLY A 94 -8.36 12.73 -7.15
C GLY A 94 -7.84 13.03 -5.74
N ILE A 95 -8.55 13.88 -4.98
CA ILE A 95 -8.20 14.21 -3.59
C ILE A 95 -8.23 12.96 -2.71
N LEU A 96 -9.30 12.16 -2.79
CA LEU A 96 -9.43 10.93 -2.00
C LEU A 96 -8.32 9.93 -2.33
N ALA A 97 -7.99 9.75 -3.60
CA ALA A 97 -6.95 8.82 -4.02
C ALA A 97 -5.55 9.25 -3.58
N TRP A 98 -5.23 10.55 -3.63
CA TRP A 98 -3.97 11.08 -3.10
C TRP A 98 -3.91 10.99 -1.57
N ALA A 99 -5.01 11.31 -0.87
CA ALA A 99 -5.10 11.16 0.57
C ALA A 99 -4.89 9.70 1.00
N TYR A 100 -5.50 8.76 0.28
CA TYR A 100 -5.32 7.33 0.51
C TYR A 100 -3.84 6.95 0.31
N THR A 101 -3.27 7.32 -0.83
CA THR A 101 -1.87 7.03 -1.19
C THR A 101 -0.89 7.57 -0.13
N GLY A 102 -1.04 8.85 0.25
CA GLY A 102 -0.21 9.48 1.28
C GLY A 102 -0.34 8.79 2.64
N THR A 103 -1.57 8.43 3.04
CA THR A 103 -1.80 7.70 4.29
C THR A 103 -1.14 6.32 4.28
N ARG A 104 -1.15 5.61 3.14
CA ARG A 104 -0.48 4.31 2.98
C ARG A 104 1.04 4.42 3.06
N ILE A 105 1.61 5.48 2.50
CA ILE A 105 3.05 5.77 2.61
C ILE A 105 3.41 6.03 4.08
N LEU A 106 2.67 6.90 4.77
CA LEU A 106 2.88 7.19 6.19
C LEU A 106 2.72 5.95 7.08
N HIS A 107 1.67 5.16 6.86
CA HIS A 107 1.48 3.88 7.55
C HIS A 107 2.68 2.95 7.36
N SER A 108 3.21 2.89 6.13
CA SER A 108 4.35 2.03 5.80
C SER A 108 5.63 2.47 6.49
N LEU A 109 5.90 3.78 6.51
CA LEU A 109 7.02 4.34 7.24
C LEU A 109 6.92 4.01 8.73
N VAL A 110 5.78 4.31 9.37
CA VAL A 110 5.57 4.00 10.80
C VAL A 110 5.73 2.51 11.09
N HIS A 111 5.14 1.64 10.27
CA HIS A 111 5.23 0.19 10.47
C HIS A 111 6.66 -0.30 10.29
N ALA A 112 7.36 0.15 9.25
CA ALA A 112 8.71 -0.30 8.94
C ALA A 112 9.76 0.24 9.92
N THR A 113 9.60 1.44 10.52
CA THR A 113 10.62 2.05 11.38
C THR A 113 10.38 1.83 12.87
N GLU A 114 9.21 2.23 13.39
CA GLU A 114 8.94 2.28 14.82
C GLU A 114 7.93 1.22 15.29
N ASN A 115 7.08 0.75 14.37
CA ASN A 115 6.00 -0.20 14.61
C ASN A 115 5.08 0.13 15.81
N LYS A 116 4.84 1.42 16.06
CA LYS A 116 3.91 1.89 17.11
C LYS A 116 2.47 1.45 16.78
N LEU A 117 1.94 0.52 17.57
CA LEU A 117 0.64 -0.15 17.33
C LEU A 117 -0.52 0.82 17.11
N ILE A 118 -0.73 1.77 18.03
CA ILE A 118 -1.86 2.70 17.95
C ILE A 118 -1.75 3.57 16.70
N LEU A 119 -0.56 4.10 16.40
CA LEU A 119 -0.35 4.96 15.24
C LEU A 119 -0.57 4.21 13.91
N ARG A 120 -0.02 3.00 13.76
CA ARG A 120 -0.23 2.21 12.54
C ARG A 120 -1.69 1.82 12.37
N PHE A 121 -2.39 1.49 13.46
CA PHE A 121 -3.82 1.17 13.40
C PHE A 121 -4.66 2.39 13.02
N SER A 122 -4.41 3.56 13.60
CA SER A 122 -5.12 4.80 13.26
C SER A 122 -4.93 5.17 11.78
N LEU A 123 -3.70 5.09 11.26
CA LEU A 123 -3.42 5.35 9.84
C LEU A 123 -4.11 4.31 8.93
N PHE A 124 -4.12 3.04 9.34
CA PHE A 124 -4.83 2.00 8.60
C PHE A 124 -6.33 2.29 8.57
N ALA A 125 -6.97 2.54 9.72
CA ALA A 125 -8.38 2.84 9.82
C ALA A 125 -8.77 4.07 8.98
N PHE A 126 -7.98 5.14 9.05
CA PHE A 126 -8.19 6.33 8.23
C PHE A 126 -8.10 6.02 6.73
N SER A 127 -7.08 5.24 6.30
CA SER A 127 -6.99 4.79 4.90
C SER A 127 -8.19 3.95 4.47
N SER A 128 -8.72 3.10 5.36
CA SER A 128 -9.91 2.29 5.09
C SER A 128 -11.16 3.15 4.90
N CYS A 129 -11.33 4.22 5.69
CA CYS A 129 -12.42 5.18 5.51
C CYS A 129 -12.35 5.88 4.15
N LEU A 130 -11.17 6.34 3.73
CA LEU A 130 -10.97 6.95 2.42
C LEU A 130 -11.33 5.98 1.29
N LEU A 131 -10.86 4.73 1.38
CA LEU A 131 -11.20 3.70 0.41
C LEU A 131 -12.70 3.39 0.40
N ALA A 132 -13.35 3.30 1.56
CA ALA A 132 -14.80 3.08 1.65
C ALA A 132 -15.60 4.20 0.97
N ILE A 133 -15.18 5.46 1.14
CA ILE A 133 -15.79 6.61 0.44
C ILE A 133 -15.60 6.48 -1.07
N MET A 134 -14.40 6.15 -1.54
CA MET A 134 -14.14 5.92 -2.97
C MET A 134 -15.01 4.78 -3.52
N THR A 135 -15.14 3.68 -2.77
CA THR A 135 -16.00 2.55 -3.14
C THR A 135 -17.46 2.96 -3.24
N ALA A 136 -17.98 3.74 -2.28
CA ALA A 136 -19.35 4.24 -2.33
C ALA A 136 -19.58 5.14 -3.55
N ARG A 137 -18.62 6.01 -3.87
CA ARG A 137 -18.66 6.86 -5.06
C ARG A 137 -18.62 6.05 -6.35
N ALA A 138 -17.82 4.98 -6.39
CA ALA A 138 -17.79 4.06 -7.51
C ALA A 138 -19.15 3.36 -7.68
N ALA A 139 -19.74 2.85 -6.58
CA ALA A 139 -21.05 2.20 -6.60
C ALA A 139 -22.14 3.14 -7.12
N LEU A 140 -22.20 4.39 -6.63
CA LEU A 140 -23.17 5.39 -7.10
C LEU A 140 -23.01 5.78 -8.57
N LEU A 141 -21.86 5.51 -9.17
CA LEU A 141 -21.59 5.86 -10.57
C LEU A 141 -21.92 4.70 -11.54
N VAL A 142 -21.84 3.45 -11.08
CA VAL A 142 -21.96 2.26 -11.94
C VAL A 142 -23.29 1.52 -11.83
N PHE A 143 -24.07 1.78 -10.78
CA PHE A 143 -25.41 1.24 -10.56
C PHE A 143 -26.45 2.36 -10.68
#